data_AF-A0AA39T972-F1
#
_entry.id   AF-A0AA39T972-F1
#
_cell.length_a   1.000
_cell.length_b   1.000
_cell.length_c   1.000
_cell.angle_alpha   90.00
_cell.angle_beta   90.00
_cell.angle_gamma   90.00
#
_symmetry.space_group_name_H-M   'P 1'
#
loop_
_entity.id
_entity.type
_entity.pdbx_description
1 polymer ?
#
loop_
_entity_poly.entity_id
_entity_poly.type
_entity_poly.pdbx_seq_one_letter_code
_entity_poly.pdbx_strand_id
1 'polypeptide(L)'
;MTNSTSAPSTNSSTAATATPTNPASNTNPTTSTSTSTAFSIPSYTHLPSSSSVQRVDYFAHVLKLDAKGKNWSIFRERWRIAVQGAGLSRHFDRTYVVTVPSPGETDQTILMEYAKWQQEELQARSHLTGTLADSTLRKAIRGAPSVNQIWERLEEEFQRKSEVMKANL
;
A
#
# COMPACT_ATOMS: atom_id res chain seq x y z
N MET A 1 18.37 -37.30 35.55
CA MET A 1 18.58 -37.29 34.08
C MET A 1 18.47 -35.85 33.61
N THR A 2 19.60 -35.15 33.50
CA THR A 2 19.66 -33.75 33.07
C THR A 2 20.42 -33.69 31.75
N ASN A 3 19.69 -33.70 30.64
CA ASN A 3 20.26 -33.46 29.30
C ASN A 3 20.06 -31.98 28.97
N SER A 4 21.17 -31.23 28.87
CA SER A 4 21.20 -29.90 28.29
C SER A 4 21.70 -29.99 26.85
N THR A 5 20.87 -29.49 25.94
CA THR A 5 21.02 -29.53 24.49
C THR A 5 21.87 -28.36 23.98
N SER A 6 22.63 -28.65 22.93
CA SER A 6 23.65 -27.89 22.21
C SER A 6 23.24 -26.50 21.70
N ALA A 7 24.22 -25.61 21.59
CA ALA A 7 24.23 -24.43 20.72
C ALA A 7 25.42 -24.52 19.73
N PRO A 8 25.26 -24.20 18.44
CA PRO A 8 26.38 -23.99 17.53
C PRO A 8 26.59 -22.50 17.21
N SER A 9 27.85 -22.09 17.26
CA SER A 9 28.35 -20.75 16.97
C SER A 9 28.43 -20.46 15.46
N THR A 10 28.12 -19.22 15.10
CA THR A 10 28.16 -18.65 13.75
C THR A 10 29.58 -18.23 13.35
N ASN A 11 30.03 -18.68 12.18
CA ASN A 11 31.25 -18.22 11.51
C ASN A 11 30.98 -16.88 10.79
N SER A 12 31.88 -15.90 10.98
CA SER A 12 31.94 -14.67 10.19
C SER A 12 33.33 -14.55 9.57
N SER A 13 33.41 -14.46 8.25
CA SER A 13 34.66 -14.20 7.52
C SER A 13 34.52 -12.91 6.72
N THR A 14 35.36 -11.94 7.07
CA THR A 14 35.44 -10.60 6.50
C THR A 14 36.55 -10.59 5.45
N ALA A 15 36.23 -10.20 4.21
CA ALA A 15 37.22 -10.06 3.12
C ALA A 15 37.54 -8.58 2.85
N ALA A 16 38.78 -8.36 2.41
CA ALA A 16 39.56 -7.15 2.55
C ALA A 16 39.44 -6.14 1.39
N THR A 17 39.78 -4.90 1.76
CA THR A 17 40.12 -3.70 0.99
C THR A 17 41.32 -3.88 0.05
N ALA A 18 41.27 -3.33 -1.17
CA ALA A 18 42.43 -2.73 -1.86
C ALA A 18 42.07 -1.97 -3.16
N THR A 19 42.31 -0.66 -3.18
CA THR A 19 42.83 0.17 -4.30
C THR A 19 44.29 0.55 -3.91
N PRO A 20 45.19 1.14 -4.74
CA PRO A 20 45.06 1.94 -5.99
C PRO A 20 46.08 1.47 -7.09
N THR A 21 46.27 2.04 -8.28
CA THR A 21 47.02 3.30 -8.59
C THR A 21 47.20 3.41 -10.11
N ASN A 22 47.15 4.65 -10.65
CA ASN A 22 47.41 5.03 -12.04
C ASN A 22 48.81 5.70 -12.13
N PRO A 23 49.51 5.72 -13.28
CA PRO A 23 49.71 7.03 -13.92
C PRO A 23 49.84 7.08 -15.46
N ALA A 24 49.20 8.12 -16.02
CA ALA A 24 49.52 9.00 -17.17
C ALA A 24 50.49 8.59 -18.30
N SER A 25 50.09 8.85 -19.56
CA SER A 25 50.71 9.87 -20.45
C SER A 25 50.00 10.00 -21.81
N ASN A 26 50.09 11.21 -22.37
CA ASN A 26 49.30 11.82 -23.43
C ASN A 26 50.00 11.72 -24.80
N THR A 27 49.29 11.47 -25.91
CA THR A 27 49.56 12.01 -27.28
C THR A 27 48.51 11.53 -28.29
N ASN A 28 47.98 12.45 -29.09
CA ASN A 28 47.08 12.28 -30.26
C ASN A 28 47.88 12.61 -31.55
N PRO A 29 47.35 12.54 -32.79
CA PRO A 29 46.43 11.58 -33.44
C PRO A 29 46.99 11.09 -34.81
N THR A 30 46.60 9.92 -35.34
CA THR A 30 46.53 9.70 -36.81
C THR A 30 45.57 8.54 -37.15
N THR A 31 44.63 8.85 -38.03
CA THR A 31 43.60 8.04 -38.69
C THR A 31 44.09 6.72 -39.29
N SER A 32 43.39 5.61 -39.02
CA SER A 32 43.26 4.44 -39.91
C SER A 32 42.07 3.57 -39.49
N THR A 33 41.14 3.42 -40.43
CA THR A 33 39.88 2.67 -40.37
C THR A 33 40.07 1.19 -40.01
N SER A 34 39.35 0.71 -38.99
CA SER A 34 39.09 -0.73 -38.79
C SER A 34 37.76 -0.91 -38.04
N THR A 35 36.88 -1.67 -38.68
CA THR A 35 35.52 -1.99 -38.28
C THR A 35 35.53 -2.83 -37.00
N SER A 36 35.04 -2.27 -35.90
CA SER A 36 34.57 -3.04 -34.75
C SER A 36 33.45 -2.25 -34.06
N THR A 37 32.29 -2.88 -33.99
CA THR A 37 31.00 -2.32 -33.58
C THR A 37 31.05 -1.90 -32.11
N ALA A 38 31.43 -0.66 -31.85
CA ALA A 38 31.43 -0.09 -30.51
C ALA A 38 29.99 0.27 -30.11
N PHE A 39 29.45 -0.44 -29.11
CA PHE A 39 28.24 -0.04 -28.42
C PHE A 39 28.45 1.35 -27.82
N SER A 40 27.83 2.37 -28.41
CA SER A 40 27.76 3.70 -27.83
C SER A 40 26.81 3.65 -26.64
N ILE A 41 27.34 3.73 -25.42
CA ILE A 41 26.54 3.94 -24.22
C ILE A 41 26.07 5.40 -24.27
N PRO A 42 24.77 5.71 -24.29
CA PRO A 42 24.34 7.09 -24.12
C PRO A 42 24.73 7.56 -22.71
N SER A 43 25.46 8.66 -22.65
CA SER A 43 25.76 9.37 -21.41
C SER A 43 24.44 9.82 -20.78
N TYR A 44 23.99 9.15 -19.71
CA TYR A 44 22.83 9.58 -18.94
C TYR A 44 23.15 10.89 -18.24
N THR A 45 22.78 11.99 -18.89
CA THR A 45 22.79 13.32 -18.30
C THR A 45 21.57 13.46 -17.40
N HIS A 46 21.88 13.71 -16.13
CA HIS A 46 21.07 14.32 -15.09
C HIS A 46 19.86 13.53 -14.55
N LEU A 47 20.04 13.12 -13.29
CA LEU A 47 19.01 12.75 -12.32
C LEU A 47 17.82 13.74 -12.40
N PRO A 48 16.57 13.28 -12.59
CA PRO A 48 15.44 14.15 -12.31
C PRO A 48 15.41 14.43 -10.80
N SER A 49 15.93 15.61 -10.45
CA SER A 49 15.59 16.32 -9.23
C SER A 49 14.06 16.47 -9.17
N SER A 50 13.52 16.20 -7.98
CA SER A 50 12.09 16.18 -7.63
C SER A 50 11.33 14.96 -8.19
N SER A 51 11.36 13.87 -7.42
CA SER A 51 10.36 12.81 -7.52
C SER A 51 8.97 13.36 -7.21
N SER A 52 8.28 13.90 -8.21
CA SER A 52 6.83 13.78 -8.23
C SER A 52 6.56 12.30 -8.46
N VAL A 53 6.67 11.49 -7.40
CA VAL A 53 6.03 10.17 -7.41
C VAL A 53 4.58 10.48 -7.73
N GLN A 54 4.13 10.14 -8.93
CA GLN A 54 2.71 10.22 -9.26
C GLN A 54 2.01 9.47 -8.13
N ARG A 55 1.29 10.19 -7.26
CA ARG A 55 0.49 9.54 -6.23
C ARG A 55 -0.47 8.65 -7.00
N VAL A 56 -0.25 7.34 -6.91
CA VAL A 56 -1.15 6.38 -7.51
C VAL A 56 -2.49 6.61 -6.83
N ASP A 57 -3.48 7.08 -7.59
CA ASP A 57 -4.83 7.16 -7.08
C ASP A 57 -5.42 5.75 -7.11
N TYR A 58 -5.20 5.01 -6.02
CA TYR A 58 -5.67 3.65 -5.85
C TYR A 58 -7.20 3.54 -6.01
N PHE A 59 -7.94 4.62 -5.78
CA PHE A 59 -9.40 4.64 -5.81
C PHE A 59 -9.97 5.09 -7.16
N ALA A 60 -9.15 5.55 -8.10
CA ALA A 60 -9.60 6.07 -9.40
C ALA A 60 -10.46 5.07 -10.20
N HIS A 61 -10.21 3.77 -10.04
CA HIS A 61 -10.94 2.70 -10.75
C HIS A 61 -12.11 2.11 -9.96
N VAL A 62 -12.33 2.57 -8.73
CA VAL A 62 -13.44 2.13 -7.89
C VAL A 62 -14.71 2.83 -8.38
N LEU A 63 -15.60 2.07 -8.99
CA LEU A 63 -16.87 2.57 -9.48
C LEU A 63 -17.80 2.92 -8.32
N LYS A 64 -18.76 3.82 -8.55
CA LYS A 64 -19.82 4.06 -7.59
C LYS A 64 -20.66 2.79 -7.39
N LEU A 65 -21.00 2.47 -6.15
CA LEU A 65 -21.88 1.37 -5.82
C LEU A 65 -23.32 1.71 -6.22
N ASP A 66 -23.88 0.89 -7.10
CA ASP A 66 -25.28 1.02 -7.51
C ASP A 66 -26.21 0.75 -6.32
N ALA A 67 -27.23 1.58 -6.13
CA ALA A 67 -28.15 1.48 -4.99
C ALA A 67 -28.92 0.14 -4.94
N LYS A 68 -29.10 -0.53 -6.09
CA LYS A 68 -29.71 -1.87 -6.18
C LYS A 68 -28.68 -2.98 -6.02
N GLY A 69 -27.38 -2.67 -6.02
CA GLY A 69 -26.31 -3.62 -5.77
C GLY A 69 -25.86 -4.40 -7.00
N LYS A 70 -26.28 -4.00 -8.20
CA LYS A 70 -26.00 -4.76 -9.44
C LYS A 70 -24.51 -4.99 -9.69
N ASN A 71 -23.68 -4.02 -9.30
CA ASN A 71 -22.23 -4.08 -9.44
C ASN A 71 -21.50 -4.48 -8.15
N TRP A 72 -22.21 -4.99 -7.12
CA TRP A 72 -21.63 -5.27 -5.81
C TRP A 72 -20.37 -6.13 -5.87
N SER A 73 -20.40 -7.24 -6.60
CA SER A 73 -19.25 -8.15 -6.66
C SER A 73 -17.99 -7.49 -7.24
N ILE A 74 -18.15 -6.69 -8.32
CA ILE A 74 -17.03 -5.98 -8.95
C ILE A 74 -16.58 -4.81 -8.07
N PHE A 75 -17.52 -4.08 -7.48
CA PHE A 75 -17.23 -3.02 -6.53
C PHE A 75 -16.40 -3.53 -5.35
N ARG A 76 -16.86 -4.63 -4.72
CA ARG A 76 -16.20 -5.23 -3.56
C ARG A 76 -14.76 -5.63 -3.87
N GLU A 77 -14.54 -6.25 -5.03
CA GLU A 77 -13.22 -6.68 -5.44
C GLU A 77 -12.28 -5.50 -5.69
N ARG A 78 -12.73 -4.51 -6.48
CA ARG A 78 -11.94 -3.29 -6.74
C ARG A 78 -11.67 -2.50 -5.48
N TRP A 79 -12.65 -2.42 -4.57
CA TRP A 79 -12.50 -1.78 -3.28
C TRP A 79 -11.39 -2.43 -2.46
N ARG A 80 -11.40 -3.77 -2.35
CA ARG A 80 -10.37 -4.52 -1.61
C ARG A 80 -8.98 -4.27 -2.19
N ILE A 81 -8.83 -4.31 -3.51
CA ILE A 81 -7.56 -4.05 -4.20
C ILE A 81 -7.08 -2.61 -3.92
N ALA A 82 -7.97 -1.61 -4.03
CA ALA A 82 -7.65 -0.21 -3.79
C ALA A 82 -7.17 0.02 -2.35
N VAL A 83 -7.90 -0.55 -1.38
CA VAL A 83 -7.58 -0.45 0.05
C VAL A 83 -6.24 -1.13 0.37
N GLN A 84 -5.95 -2.29 -0.24
CA GLN A 84 -4.67 -2.97 -0.10
C GLN A 84 -3.52 -2.13 -0.69
N GLY A 85 -3.71 -1.59 -1.89
CA GLY A 85 -2.73 -0.71 -2.52
C GLY A 85 -2.44 0.56 -1.72
N ALA A 86 -3.48 1.12 -1.07
CA ALA A 86 -3.37 2.30 -0.23
C ALA A 86 -2.85 2.01 1.20
N GLY A 87 -2.65 0.75 1.58
CA GLY A 87 -2.23 0.38 2.95
C GLY A 87 -3.30 0.56 4.03
N LEU A 88 -4.58 0.66 3.64
CA LEU A 88 -5.71 0.93 4.53
C LEU A 88 -6.44 -0.35 4.98
N SER A 89 -5.97 -1.55 4.59
CA SER A 89 -6.67 -2.83 4.84
C SER A 89 -7.01 -3.09 6.29
N ARG A 90 -6.17 -2.65 7.23
CA ARG A 90 -6.41 -2.84 8.67
C ARG A 90 -7.69 -2.16 9.19
N HIS A 91 -8.15 -1.11 8.54
CA HIS A 91 -9.41 -0.43 8.89
C HIS A 91 -10.66 -1.20 8.45
N PHE A 92 -10.51 -2.19 7.57
CA PHE A 92 -11.60 -3.05 7.07
C PHE A 92 -11.53 -4.46 7.66
N ASP A 93 -10.55 -4.74 8.51
CA ASP A 93 -10.41 -6.01 9.22
C ASP A 93 -11.22 -5.96 10.53
N ARG A 94 -12.07 -6.97 10.75
CA ARG A 94 -12.91 -7.09 11.96
C ARG A 94 -12.10 -7.49 13.19
N THR A 95 -10.93 -8.07 12.98
CA THR A 95 -10.05 -8.56 14.05
C THR A 95 -9.06 -7.50 14.52
N TYR A 96 -8.90 -6.42 13.76
CA TYR A 96 -7.97 -5.35 14.09
C TYR A 96 -8.52 -4.48 15.21
N VAL A 97 -7.75 -4.37 16.29
CA VAL A 97 -8.03 -3.49 17.43
C VAL A 97 -6.92 -2.46 17.52
N VAL A 98 -7.29 -1.18 17.43
CA VAL A 98 -6.35 -0.08 17.66
C VAL A 98 -6.16 0.15 19.16
N THR A 99 -4.92 0.36 19.58
CA THR A 99 -4.61 0.81 20.94
C THR A 99 -5.07 2.26 21.10
N VAL A 100 -6.10 2.47 21.93
CA VAL A 100 -6.58 3.82 22.25
C VAL A 100 -5.76 4.36 23.43
N PRO A 101 -5.15 5.55 23.30
CA PRO A 101 -4.36 6.15 24.38
C PRO A 101 -5.24 6.42 25.60
N SER A 102 -4.68 6.16 26.78
CA SER A 102 -5.35 6.46 28.05
C SER A 102 -5.36 7.97 28.33
N PRO A 103 -6.32 8.49 29.13
CA PRO A 103 -6.27 9.88 29.55
C PRO A 103 -4.99 10.15 30.36
N GLY A 104 -4.13 11.04 29.87
CA GLY A 104 -2.82 11.32 30.47
C GLY A 104 -1.67 10.49 29.89
N GLU A 105 -1.90 9.75 28.81
CA GLU A 105 -0.85 9.06 28.06
C GLU A 105 0.25 10.04 27.63
N THR A 106 1.50 9.66 27.87
CA THR A 106 2.67 10.49 27.51
C THR A 106 3.62 9.77 26.55
N ASP A 107 3.41 8.48 26.29
CA ASP A 107 4.17 7.76 25.29
C ASP A 107 3.85 8.31 23.89
N GLN A 108 4.82 9.03 23.33
CA GLN A 108 4.71 9.63 22.00
C GLN A 108 4.46 8.58 20.92
N THR A 109 4.94 7.35 21.08
CA THR A 109 4.75 6.26 20.13
C THR A 109 3.27 5.88 20.03
N ILE A 110 2.61 5.71 21.17
CA ILE A 110 1.18 5.36 21.24
C ILE A 110 0.34 6.52 20.69
N LEU A 111 0.66 7.76 21.06
CA LEU A 111 -0.05 8.94 20.59
C LEU A 111 0.07 9.14 19.07
N MET A 112 1.28 8.99 18.52
CA MET A 112 1.53 9.13 17.08
C MET A 112 0.86 8.02 16.27
N GLU A 113 0.94 6.77 16.74
CA GLU A 113 0.28 5.65 16.05
C GLU A 113 -1.24 5.80 16.06
N TYR A 114 -1.83 6.23 17.18
CA TYR A 114 -3.26 6.49 17.26
C TYR A 114 -3.69 7.66 16.37
N ALA A 115 -2.93 8.76 16.34
CA ALA A 115 -3.22 9.90 15.46
C ALA A 115 -3.14 9.51 13.98
N LYS A 116 -2.12 8.73 13.60
CA LYS A 116 -1.98 8.18 12.26
C LYS A 116 -3.17 7.27 11.92
N TRP A 117 -3.55 6.38 12.83
CA TRP A 117 -4.70 5.52 12.66
C TRP A 117 -5.98 6.33 12.43
N GLN A 118 -6.24 7.38 13.22
CA GLN A 118 -7.41 8.25 13.04
C GLN A 118 -7.42 8.96 11.68
N GLN A 119 -6.26 9.45 11.22
CA GLN A 119 -6.15 10.08 9.91
C GLN A 119 -6.50 9.09 8.79
N GLU A 120 -5.94 7.89 8.85
CA GLU A 120 -6.21 6.84 7.87
C GLU A 120 -7.66 6.34 7.93
N GLU A 121 -8.26 6.24 9.12
CA GLU A 121 -9.68 5.91 9.32
C GLU A 121 -10.58 6.94 8.62
N LEU A 122 -10.29 8.24 8.81
CA LEU A 122 -11.02 9.32 8.13
C LEU A 122 -10.82 9.28 6.61
N GLN A 123 -9.61 8.99 6.15
CA GLN A 123 -9.31 8.84 4.73
C GLN A 123 -10.08 7.66 4.12
N ALA A 124 -10.00 6.48 4.73
CA ALA A 124 -10.73 5.29 4.31
C ALA A 124 -12.23 5.54 4.27
N ARG A 125 -12.76 6.21 5.29
CA ARG A 125 -14.17 6.60 5.37
C ARG A 125 -14.56 7.56 4.25
N SER A 126 -13.75 8.59 3.99
CA SER A 126 -14.01 9.56 2.90
C SER A 126 -14.05 8.90 1.53
N HIS A 127 -13.09 8.01 1.23
CA HIS A 127 -13.10 7.26 -0.02
C HIS A 127 -14.33 6.35 -0.11
N LEU A 128 -14.67 5.64 0.97
CA LEU A 128 -15.80 4.71 0.95
C LEU A 128 -17.09 5.47 0.68
N THR A 129 -17.36 6.51 1.45
CA THR A 129 -18.58 7.29 1.33
C THR A 129 -18.71 8.01 -0.01
N GLY A 130 -17.60 8.47 -0.60
CA GLY A 130 -17.59 9.09 -1.93
C GLY A 130 -17.99 8.14 -3.07
N THR A 131 -17.90 6.83 -2.85
CA THR A 131 -18.30 5.81 -3.84
C THR A 131 -19.73 5.30 -3.64
N LEU A 132 -20.40 5.66 -2.55
CA LEU A 132 -21.78 5.21 -2.28
C LEU A 132 -22.80 6.14 -2.91
N ALA A 133 -23.90 5.59 -3.41
CA ALA A 133 -25.09 6.37 -3.70
C ALA A 133 -25.70 6.94 -2.40
N ASP A 134 -26.27 8.14 -2.43
CA ASP A 134 -26.78 8.86 -1.25
C ASP A 134 -27.77 8.03 -0.41
N SER A 135 -28.62 7.23 -1.06
CA SER A 135 -29.58 6.36 -0.37
C SER A 135 -28.92 5.25 0.42
N THR A 136 -27.83 4.67 -0.11
CA THR A 136 -27.00 3.67 0.56
C THR A 136 -26.18 4.32 1.66
N LEU A 137 -25.56 5.47 1.38
CA LEU A 137 -24.76 6.24 2.31
C LEU A 137 -25.51 6.54 3.62
N ARG A 138 -26.74 7.06 3.51
CA ARG A 138 -27.58 7.40 4.66
C ARG A 138 -27.93 6.19 5.53
N LYS A 139 -28.03 4.99 4.95
CA LYS A 139 -28.29 3.75 5.69
C LYS A 139 -27.02 3.23 6.34
N ALA A 140 -25.91 3.19 5.60
CA ALA A 140 -24.66 2.62 6.05
C ALA A 140 -24.03 3.42 7.21
N ILE A 141 -24.04 4.76 7.15
CA ILE A 141 -23.44 5.63 8.18
C ILE A 141 -24.23 5.65 9.50
N ARG A 142 -25.55 5.41 9.46
CA ARG A 142 -26.43 5.68 10.60
C ARG A 142 -26.08 4.80 11.81
N GLY A 143 -25.38 5.34 12.79
CA GLY A 143 -24.93 4.58 13.96
C GLY A 143 -23.75 3.64 13.66
N ALA A 144 -22.95 3.93 12.64
CA ALA A 144 -21.66 3.26 12.39
C ALA A 144 -20.52 4.21 12.77
N PRO A 145 -19.90 4.06 13.97
CA PRO A 145 -18.74 4.83 14.40
C PRO A 145 -17.50 4.69 13.51
N SER A 146 -17.28 3.52 12.89
CA SER A 146 -16.07 3.23 12.11
C SER A 146 -16.35 2.84 10.66
N VAL A 147 -15.34 2.97 9.79
CA VAL A 147 -15.39 2.55 8.39
C VAL A 147 -15.59 1.04 8.28
N ASN A 148 -15.02 0.27 9.23
CA ASN A 148 -15.26 -1.17 9.34
C ASN A 148 -16.75 -1.47 9.44
N GLN A 149 -17.47 -0.83 10.36
CA GLN A 149 -18.90 -1.07 10.54
C GLN A 149 -19.75 -0.60 9.34
N ILE A 150 -19.34 0.49 8.68
CA ILE A 150 -19.98 0.91 7.42
C ILE A 150 -19.80 -0.21 6.38
N TRP A 151 -18.59 -0.76 6.26
CA TRP A 151 -18.27 -1.84 5.33
C TRP A 151 -19.05 -3.12 5.63
N GLU A 152 -19.10 -3.56 6.89
CA GLU A 152 -19.85 -4.75 7.31
C GLU A 152 -21.33 -4.67 6.90
N ARG A 153 -21.95 -3.52 7.13
CA ARG A 153 -23.35 -3.30 6.74
C ARG A 153 -23.56 -3.35 5.24
N LEU A 154 -22.60 -2.84 4.46
CA LEU A 154 -22.64 -2.96 3.00
C LEU A 154 -22.51 -4.41 2.57
N GLU A 155 -21.59 -5.16 3.19
CA GLU A 155 -21.47 -6.60 2.94
C GLU A 155 -22.78 -7.31 3.23
N GLU A 156 -23.40 -7.10 4.39
CA GLU A 156 -24.68 -7.73 4.74
C GLU A 156 -25.82 -7.33 3.78
N GLU A 157 -25.98 -6.04 3.49
CA GLU A 157 -27.07 -5.53 2.65
C GLU A 157 -26.95 -6.04 1.21
N PHE A 158 -25.75 -6.02 0.64
CA PHE A 158 -25.55 -6.30 -0.77
C PHE A 158 -25.13 -7.72 -1.09
N GLN A 159 -24.49 -8.45 -0.16
CA GLN A 159 -24.28 -9.89 -0.29
C GLN A 159 -25.65 -10.59 -0.37
N ARG A 160 -26.55 -10.31 0.58
CA ARG A 160 -27.91 -10.86 0.59
C ARG A 160 -28.70 -10.51 -0.68
N LYS A 161 -28.63 -9.27 -1.15
CA LYS A 161 -29.29 -8.85 -2.42
C LYS A 161 -28.71 -9.58 -3.62
N SER A 162 -27.39 -9.73 -3.69
CA SER A 162 -26.72 -10.40 -4.80
C SER A 162 -27.01 -11.90 -4.85
N GLU A 163 -27.16 -12.57 -3.70
CA GLU A 163 -27.54 -13.97 -3.60
C GLU A 163 -28.98 -14.19 -4.05
N VAL A 164 -29.92 -13.36 -3.57
CA VAL A 164 -31.34 -13.42 -4.01
C VAL A 164 -31.46 -13.15 -5.51
N MET A 165 -30.67 -12.22 -6.06
CA MET A 165 -30.71 -11.89 -7.48
C MET A 165 -30.10 -12.99 -8.35
N LYS A 166 -29.07 -13.68 -7.86
CA LYS A 166 -28.51 -14.88 -8.51
C LYS A 166 -29.45 -16.09 -8.43
N ALA A 167 -30.24 -16.21 -7.37
CA ALA A 167 -31.21 -17.30 -7.20
C ALA A 167 -32.50 -17.10 -8.02
N ASN A 168 -32.80 -15.88 -8.45
CA ASN A 168 -33.96 -15.53 -9.27
C ASN A 168 -33.64 -15.42 -10.78
N LEU A 169 -32.46 -15.88 -11.20
CA LEU A 169 -32.05 -16.01 -12.61
C LEU A 169 -32.10 -17.48 -13.02
#